data_AF-A0AAJ2NAE1-F1
#
_entry.id   AF-A0AAJ2NAE1-F1
#
_cell.length_a   1.000
_cell.length_b   1.000
_cell.length_c   1.000
_cell.angle_alpha   90.00
_cell.angle_beta   90.00
_cell.angle_gamma   90.00
#
_symmetry.space_group_name_H-M   'P 1'
#
loop_
_entity.id
_entity.type
_entity.pdbx_description
1 polymer ?
#
loop_
_entity_poly.entity_id
_entity_poly.type
_entity_poly.pdbx_seq_one_letter_code
_entity_poly.pdbx_strand_id
1 'polypeptide(L)'
;MQNNMRIGVPNEDGQISMLFTKGGSRPGAGRKGFGDTKKISLTLPEAIWETLEQHCHANEFSRSEAIRHIIESYFALDSETKGGIPNAD
;
A
#
# COMPACT_ATOMS: atom_id res chain seq x y z
N MET A 1 6.44 -12.55 -23.48
CA MET A 1 7.00 -13.63 -22.64
C MET A 1 8.06 -13.04 -21.73
N GLN A 2 7.76 -12.77 -20.45
CA GLN A 2 8.75 -12.29 -19.48
C GLN A 2 9.22 -13.48 -18.63
N ASN A 3 10.50 -13.80 -18.74
CA ASN A 3 11.15 -14.90 -18.02
C ASN A 3 11.40 -14.47 -16.56
N ASN A 4 10.51 -14.84 -15.64
CA ASN A 4 10.70 -14.64 -14.20
C ASN A 4 11.57 -15.75 -13.60
N MET A 5 12.82 -15.85 -14.03
CA MET A 5 13.76 -16.84 -13.49
C MET A 5 14.24 -16.40 -12.10
N ARG A 6 13.80 -17.12 -11.06
CA ARG A 6 14.18 -16.90 -9.65
C ARG A 6 15.35 -17.82 -9.32
N ILE A 7 16.57 -17.28 -9.25
CA ILE A 7 17.75 -18.03 -8.85
C ILE A 7 17.85 -17.98 -7.31
N GLY A 8 17.61 -19.12 -6.67
CA GLY A 8 17.88 -19.31 -5.25
C GLY A 8 19.34 -19.70 -5.04
N VAL A 9 20.07 -18.95 -4.22
CA VAL A 9 21.43 -19.31 -3.81
C VAL A 9 21.34 -20.06 -2.47
N PRO A 10 21.80 -21.31 -2.37
CA PRO A 10 21.78 -22.05 -1.12
C PRO A 10 22.85 -21.50 -0.16
N ASN A 11 22.47 -21.25 1.10
CA ASN A 11 23.43 -21.05 2.18
C ASN A 11 23.73 -22.40 2.87
N GLU A 12 24.85 -22.46 3.58
CA GLU A 12 25.41 -23.70 4.19
C GLU A 12 24.47 -24.39 5.20
N ASP A 13 23.42 -23.72 5.67
CA ASP A 13 22.37 -24.28 6.55
C ASP A 13 21.14 -24.85 5.81
N GLY A 14 21.19 -24.97 4.48
CA GLY A 14 20.10 -25.53 3.68
C GLY A 14 18.86 -24.62 3.52
N GLN A 15 18.93 -23.37 3.99
CA GLN A 15 17.86 -22.39 3.82
C GLN A 15 18.03 -21.60 2.51
N ILE A 16 16.97 -21.60 1.69
CA ILE A 16 16.90 -20.83 0.44
C ILE A 16 16.54 -19.38 0.80
N SER A 17 17.52 -18.49 0.79
CA SER A 17 17.26 -17.05 0.92
C SER A 17 16.77 -16.51 -0.42
N MET A 18 15.47 -16.19 -0.53
CA MET A 18 14.94 -15.43 -1.66
C MET A 18 15.49 -14.00 -1.58
N LEU A 19 16.40 -13.63 -2.48
CA LEU A 19 16.81 -12.24 -2.66
C LEU A 19 15.64 -11.43 -3.24
N PHE A 20 14.85 -10.83 -2.35
CA PHE A 20 13.94 -9.76 -2.74
C PHE A 20 14.77 -8.53 -3.08
N THR A 21 14.50 -7.89 -4.23
CA THR A 21 15.23 -6.69 -4.69
C THR A 21 15.00 -5.45 -3.80
N LYS A 22 14.17 -5.56 -2.76
CA LYS A 22 13.89 -4.51 -1.77
C LYS A 22 13.86 -5.09 -0.35
N GLY A 23 14.87 -4.76 0.45
CA GLY A 23 14.97 -5.07 1.89
C GLY A 23 16.17 -5.96 2.25
N GLY A 24 16.90 -5.61 3.33
CA GLY A 24 17.99 -6.43 3.88
C GLY A 24 17.48 -7.54 4.82
N SER A 25 18.35 -8.38 5.39
CA SER A 25 18.00 -9.65 6.07
C SER A 25 17.19 -9.57 7.39
N ARG A 26 16.51 -8.46 7.69
CA ARG A 26 15.73 -8.33 8.93
C ARG A 26 14.34 -8.97 8.79
N PRO A 27 13.77 -9.54 9.87
CA PRO A 27 12.39 -10.02 9.87
C PRO A 27 11.43 -8.89 9.44
N GLY A 28 10.61 -9.16 8.42
CA GLY A 28 9.71 -8.19 7.80
C GLY A 28 10.25 -7.47 6.56
N ALA A 29 11.53 -7.66 6.21
CA ALA A 29 12.04 -7.28 4.90
C ALA A 29 11.50 -8.23 3.81
N GLY A 30 11.18 -7.68 2.64
CA GLY A 30 10.57 -8.45 1.55
C GLY A 30 9.07 -8.73 1.72
N ARG A 31 8.38 -8.17 2.74
CA ARG A 31 6.91 -8.15 2.74
C ARG A 31 6.42 -7.49 1.45
N LYS A 32 5.54 -8.18 0.70
CA LYS A 32 4.89 -7.62 -0.50
C LYS A 32 4.33 -6.25 -0.14
N GLY A 33 4.83 -5.19 -0.77
CA GLY A 33 4.29 -3.86 -0.58
C GLY A 33 2.83 -3.84 -1.02
N PHE A 34 1.96 -3.20 -0.24
CA PHE A 34 0.54 -2.99 -0.56
C PHE A 34 0.34 -1.95 -1.70
N GLY A 35 1.41 -1.60 -2.41
CA GLY A 35 1.49 -0.49 -3.35
C GLY A 35 2.71 0.40 -3.06
N ASP A 36 2.78 1.53 -3.75
CA ASP A 36 3.81 2.55 -3.54
C ASP A 36 3.33 3.61 -2.54
N THR A 37 4.00 3.74 -1.40
CA THR A 37 3.72 4.81 -0.43
C THR A 37 4.39 6.11 -0.88
N LYS A 38 3.59 7.17 -1.05
CA LYS A 38 4.07 8.54 -1.27
C LYS A 38 3.75 9.39 -0.04
N LYS A 39 4.72 10.16 0.46
CA LYS A 39 4.48 11.16 1.52
C LYS A 39 3.98 12.44 0.86
N ILE A 40 2.89 12.98 1.39
CA ILE A 40 2.33 14.26 0.95
C ILE A 40 2.21 15.19 2.16
N SER A 41 2.40 16.48 1.92
CA SER A 41 2.06 17.54 2.88
C SER A 41 0.68 18.07 2.53
N LEU A 42 -0.18 18.19 3.52
CA LEU A 42 -1.53 18.72 3.36
C LEU A 42 -1.68 19.91 4.30
N THR A 43 -2.22 21.01 3.79
CA THR A 43 -2.56 22.19 4.59
C THR A 43 -4.07 22.36 4.54
N LEU A 44 -4.71 22.27 5.70
CA LEU A 44 -6.16 22.42 5.86
C LEU A 44 -6.43 23.43 6.99
N PRO A 45 -7.62 24.05 7.02
CA PRO A 45 -8.08 24.80 8.18
C PRO A 45 -8.07 23.93 9.45
N GLU A 46 -7.80 24.56 10.60
CA GLU A 46 -7.73 23.87 11.90
C GLU A 46 -9.00 23.09 12.24
N ALA A 47 -10.18 23.66 11.97
CA ALA A 47 -11.46 23.00 12.19
C ALA A 47 -11.60 21.67 11.40
N ILE A 48 -10.99 21.59 10.21
CA ILE A 48 -11.01 20.36 9.41
C ILE A 48 -10.02 19.33 9.96
N TRP A 49 -8.85 19.79 10.44
CA TRP A 49 -7.92 18.90 11.15
C TRP A 49 -8.56 18.30 12.40
N GLU A 50 -9.24 19.11 13.20
CA GLU A 50 -9.94 18.63 14.39
C GLU A 50 -11.01 17.59 14.04
N THR A 51 -11.80 17.84 12.99
CA THR A 51 -12.80 16.88 12.50
C THR A 51 -12.15 15.56 12.07
N LEU A 52 -11.00 15.62 11.37
CA LEU A 52 -10.27 14.43 10.96
C LEU A 52 -9.73 13.64 12.17
N GLU A 53 -9.16 14.33 13.16
CA GLU A 53 -8.63 13.69 14.38
C GLU A 53 -9.75 13.04 15.20
N GLN A 54 -10.90 13.70 15.34
CA GLN A 54 -12.08 13.13 15.99
C GLN A 54 -12.57 11.87 15.26
N HIS A 55 -12.63 11.91 13.93
CA HIS A 55 -12.98 10.75 13.13
C HIS A 55 -11.98 9.59 13.30
N CYS A 56 -10.68 9.89 13.32
CA CYS A 56 -9.63 8.91 13.56
C CYS A 56 -9.77 8.27 14.95
N HIS A 57 -10.00 9.09 15.99
CA HIS A 57 -10.16 8.61 17.35
C HIS A 57 -11.40 7.73 17.52
N ALA A 58 -12.53 8.14 16.94
CA ALA A 58 -13.79 7.39 17.03
C ALA A 58 -13.76 6.02 16.33
N ASN A 59 -12.92 5.85 15.30
CA ASN A 59 -12.82 4.64 14.50
C ASN A 59 -11.50 3.87 14.71
N GLU A 60 -10.66 4.30 15.65
CA GLU A 60 -9.32 3.74 15.93
C GLU A 60 -8.41 3.67 14.69
N PHE A 61 -8.52 4.65 13.78
CA PHE A 61 -7.72 4.74 12.57
C PHE A 61 -6.51 5.64 12.74
N SER A 62 -5.42 5.33 12.03
CA SER A 62 -4.39 6.33 11.77
C SER A 62 -4.90 7.37 10.78
N ARG A 63 -4.36 8.59 10.86
CA ARG A 63 -4.58 9.64 9.84
C ARG A 63 -4.35 9.14 8.41
N SER A 64 -3.32 8.31 8.23
CA SER A 64 -2.99 7.78 6.91
C SER A 64 -4.04 6.78 6.39
N GLU A 65 -4.70 6.06 7.28
CA GLU A 65 -5.82 5.17 6.93
C GLU A 65 -7.07 5.96 6.62
N ALA A 66 -7.42 6.95 7.44
CA ALA A 66 -8.56 7.82 7.17
C ALA A 66 -8.43 8.53 5.81
N ILE A 67 -7.26 9.13 5.53
CA ILE A 67 -6.99 9.79 4.24
C ILE A 67 -7.04 8.78 3.08
N ARG A 68 -6.50 7.56 3.27
CA ARG A 68 -6.56 6.52 2.25
C ARG A 68 -8.01 6.14 1.93
N HIS A 69 -8.85 5.92 2.94
CA HIS A 69 -10.25 5.59 2.75
C HIS A 69 -11.03 6.69 2.03
N ILE A 70 -10.76 7.96 2.34
CA ILE A 70 -11.36 9.09 1.63
C ILE A 70 -10.98 9.06 0.14
N ILE A 71 -9.70 8.87 -0.18
CA ILE A 71 -9.20 8.81 -1.56
C ILE A 71 -9.79 7.61 -2.30
N GLU A 72 -9.75 6.42 -1.69
CA GLU A 72 -10.28 5.18 -2.26
C GLU A 72 -11.79 5.30 -2.52
N SER A 73 -12.55 5.84 -1.57
CA SER A 73 -14.00 6.02 -1.71
C SER A 73 -14.34 7.00 -2.84
N TYR A 74 -13.60 8.10 -2.95
CA TYR A 74 -13.80 9.08 -4.02
C TYR A 74 -13.63 8.46 -5.41
N PHE A 75 -12.53 7.72 -5.63
CA PHE A 75 -12.27 7.09 -6.93
C PHE A 75 -13.07 5.81 -7.18
N ALA A 76 -13.55 5.12 -6.14
CA ALA A 76 -14.46 3.99 -6.28
C ALA A 76 -15.83 4.44 -6.82
N LEU A 77 -16.35 5.58 -6.35
CA LEU A 77 -17.60 6.16 -6.84
C LEU A 77 -17.51 6.59 -8.32
N ASP A 78 -16.34 7.04 -8.75
CA ASP A 78 -16.08 7.36 -10.16
C ASP A 78 -16.09 6.11 -11.07
N SER A 79 -15.77 4.93 -10.52
CA SER A 79 -15.73 3.67 -11.27
C SER A 79 -17.11 3.09 -11.58
N GLU A 80 -18.14 3.39 -10.77
CA GLU A 80 -19.53 3.05 -11.09
C GLU A 80 -20.12 3.94 -12.19
N THR A 81 -19.51 5.10 -12.45
CA THR A 81 -19.96 6.02 -13.52
C THR A 81 -19.23 5.77 -14.85
N LYS A 82 -18.15 4.99 -14.86
CA LYS A 82 -17.46 4.54 -16.08
C LYS A 82 -17.35 3.02 -16.10
N GLY A 83 -18.37 2.39 -16.71
CA GLY A 83 -18.36 0.97 -17.01
C GLY A 83 -17.11 0.52 -17.78
N GLY A 84 -16.68 -0.69 -17.47
CA GLY A 84 -15.87 -1.54 -18.34
C GLY A 84 -14.36 -1.31 -18.26
N ILE A 85 -13.68 -2.11 -17.43
CA ILE A 85 -12.33 -2.58 -17.79
C ILE A 85 -12.53 -3.98 -18.38
N PRO A 86 -12.28 -4.22 -19.68
CA PRO A 86 -12.29 -5.57 -20.22
C PRO A 86 -11.14 -6.36 -19.60
N ASN A 87 -11.46 -7.55 -19.08
CA ASN A 87 -10.47 -8.60 -18.83
C ASN A 87 -9.73 -8.85 -20.15
N ALA A 88 -8.41 -8.70 -20.14
CA ALA A 88 -7.56 -9.18 -21.20
C ALA A 88 -7.16 -10.62 -20.85
N ASP A 89 -7.58 -11.55 -21.72
CA ASP A 89 -7.15 -12.95 -21.80
C ASP A 89 -5.62 -13.12 -21.76
#